data_AF-A0A7S1ZY53-F1
#
_entry.id   AF-A0A7S1ZY53-F1
#
_cell.length_a   1.000
_cell.length_b   1.000
_cell.length_c   1.000
_cell.angle_alpha   90.00
_cell.angle_beta   90.00
_cell.angle_gamma   90.00
#
_symmetry.space_group_name_H-M   'P 1'
#
loop_
_entity.id
_entity.type
_entity.pdbx_description
1 polymer ?
#
loop_
_entity_poly.entity_id
_entity_poly.type
_entity_poly.pdbx_seq_one_letter_code
_entity_poly.pdbx_strand_id
1 'polypeptide(L)'
;MAGPGSGRVPLYVMTSPLNDAETRSHFESNSHFGLDPEDVVFFSQGTLPCLDPEGKILLEGPSRVAEAPDGNGGIYPAMDRCGVLKDMERRGGGDGPAF
;
A
#
# COMPACT_ATOMS: atom_id res chain seq x y z
N MET A 1 -25.85 -13.99 14.92
CA MET A 1 -25.24 -15.34 14.99
C MET A 1 -24.30 -15.48 13.80
N ALA A 2 -22.99 -15.35 13.98
CA ALA A 2 -22.01 -15.65 12.93
C ALA A 2 -21.59 -17.13 13.04
N GLY A 3 -21.54 -17.84 11.91
CA GLY A 3 -21.22 -19.27 11.82
C GLY A 3 -19.73 -19.59 12.00
N PRO A 4 -19.35 -20.89 11.98
CA PRO A 4 -17.98 -21.33 12.25
C PRO A 4 -17.05 -20.95 11.10
N GLY A 5 -15.96 -20.24 11.44
CA GLY A 5 -14.99 -19.66 10.50
C GLY A 5 -14.86 -18.13 10.55
N SER A 6 -15.21 -17.48 11.66
CA SER A 6 -15.16 -16.02 11.87
C SER A 6 -13.72 -15.47 12.00
N GLY A 7 -12.85 -15.73 11.02
CA GLY A 7 -11.56 -15.06 10.89
C GLY A 7 -11.76 -13.71 10.21
N ARG A 8 -11.30 -12.62 10.82
CA ARG A 8 -11.19 -11.33 10.13
C ARG A 8 -10.07 -11.46 9.10
N VAL A 9 -10.35 -11.14 7.83
CA VAL A 9 -9.34 -11.14 6.76
C VAL A 9 -8.99 -9.68 6.46
N PRO A 10 -7.83 -9.17 6.96
CA PRO A 10 -7.43 -7.81 6.66
C PRO A 10 -7.13 -7.64 5.16
N LEU A 11 -7.61 -6.54 4.59
CA LEU A 11 -7.35 -6.09 3.23
C LEU A 11 -6.26 -5.02 3.26
N TYR A 12 -5.05 -5.39 2.84
CA TYR A 12 -3.95 -4.44 2.65
C TYR A 12 -4.00 -3.89 1.23
N VAL A 13 -4.25 -2.58 1.09
CA VAL A 13 -4.37 -1.90 -0.20
C VAL A 13 -3.08 -1.11 -0.46
N MET A 14 -2.28 -1.59 -1.41
CA MET A 14 -1.10 -0.86 -1.86
C MET A 14 -1.48 0.22 -2.87
N THR A 15 -1.15 1.47 -2.57
CA THR A 15 -1.34 2.64 -3.44
C THR A 15 0.01 3.12 -3.97
N SER A 16 -0.02 4.16 -4.82
CA SER A 16 1.13 5.03 -5.09
C SER A 16 0.79 6.45 -4.64
N PRO A 17 1.78 7.36 -4.51
CA PRO A 17 1.49 8.75 -4.16
C PRO A 17 0.50 9.42 -5.12
N LEU A 18 0.41 8.94 -6.37
CA LEU A 18 -0.47 9.49 -7.40
C LEU A 18 -1.94 9.12 -7.21
N ASN A 19 -2.25 8.00 -6.55
CA ASN A 19 -3.63 7.50 -6.41
C ASN A 19 -4.08 7.28 -4.95
N ASP A 20 -3.22 7.50 -3.97
CA ASP A 20 -3.52 7.22 -2.55
C ASP A 20 -4.74 8.00 -2.04
N ALA A 21 -4.76 9.31 -2.26
CA ALA A 21 -5.84 10.17 -1.78
C ALA A 21 -7.20 9.82 -2.40
N GLU A 22 -7.23 9.60 -3.71
CA GLU A 22 -8.46 9.22 -4.43
C GLU A 22 -8.95 7.84 -3.98
N THR A 23 -8.04 6.87 -3.83
CA THR A 23 -8.39 5.51 -3.40
C THR A 23 -9.00 5.52 -1.99
N ARG A 24 -8.38 6.22 -1.04
CA ARG A 24 -8.91 6.34 0.33
C ARG A 24 -10.29 7.00 0.34
N SER A 25 -10.43 8.14 -0.35
CA SER A 25 -11.71 8.84 -0.47
C SER A 25 -12.80 7.96 -1.07
N HIS A 26 -12.45 7.10 -2.03
CA HIS A 26 -13.39 6.18 -2.66
C HIS A 26 -13.87 5.10 -1.68
N PHE A 27 -12.97 4.51 -0.89
CA PHE A 27 -13.35 3.54 0.14
C PHE A 27 -14.22 4.18 1.23
N GLU A 28 -13.84 5.35 1.73
CA GLU A 28 -14.61 6.09 2.74
C GLU A 28 -16.03 6.41 2.23
N SER A 29 -16.14 6.93 1.01
CA SER A 29 -17.42 7.31 0.40
C SER A 29 -18.35 6.11 0.16
N ASN A 30 -17.79 4.91 0.03
CA ASN A 30 -18.54 3.67 -0.14
C ASN A 30 -18.66 2.85 1.17
N SER A 31 -18.42 3.48 2.34
CA SER A 31 -18.48 2.82 3.64
C SER A 31 -17.64 1.53 3.69
N HIS A 32 -16.43 1.59 3.14
CA HIS A 32 -15.49 0.47 3.01
C HIS A 32 -16.10 -0.79 2.39
N PHE A 33 -17.12 -0.63 1.55
CA PHE A 33 -17.86 -1.73 0.91
C PHE A 33 -18.46 -2.75 1.91
N GLY A 34 -18.78 -2.28 3.13
CA GLY A 34 -19.30 -3.12 4.21
C GLY A 34 -18.24 -3.88 5.00
N LEU A 35 -16.95 -3.70 4.69
CA LEU A 35 -15.85 -4.16 5.53
C LEU A 35 -15.74 -3.26 6.77
N ASP A 36 -15.20 -3.82 7.86
CA ASP A 36 -14.81 -3.01 8.99
C ASP A 36 -13.60 -2.14 8.61
N PRO A 37 -13.64 -0.81 8.81
CA PRO A 37 -12.50 0.08 8.53
C PRO A 37 -11.19 -0.36 9.21
N GLU A 38 -11.23 -1.03 10.36
CA GLU A 38 -10.03 -1.55 11.04
C GLU A 38 -9.34 -2.69 10.26
N ASP A 39 -10.06 -3.34 9.35
CA ASP A 39 -9.53 -4.40 8.50
C ASP A 39 -9.08 -3.89 7.12
N VAL A 40 -9.27 -2.60 6.80
CA VAL A 40 -8.80 -2.02 5.53
C VAL A 40 -7.57 -1.15 5.79
N VAL A 41 -6.39 -1.64 5.42
CA VAL A 41 -5.11 -1.00 5.72
C VAL A 41 -4.48 -0.49 4.43
N PHE A 42 -4.41 0.82 4.27
CA PHE A 42 -3.77 1.46 3.13
C PHE A 42 -2.30 1.76 3.41
N PHE A 43 -1.44 1.41 2.47
CA PHE A 43 -0.02 1.74 2.48
C PHE A 43 0.45 2.15 1.08
N SER A 44 1.41 3.07 1.00
CA SER A 44 1.85 3.62 -0.28
C SER A 44 3.25 3.16 -0.64
N GLN A 45 3.41 2.70 -1.89
CA GLN A 45 4.71 2.34 -2.46
C GLN A 45 5.57 3.58 -2.75
N GLY A 46 6.83 3.35 -3.13
CA GLY A 46 7.74 4.44 -3.50
C GLY A 46 7.50 4.97 -4.92
N THR A 47 8.35 5.91 -5.31
CA THR A 47 8.48 6.37 -6.69
C THR A 47 9.94 6.31 -7.11
N LEU A 48 10.17 6.27 -8.43
CA LEU A 48 11.48 6.39 -9.05
C LEU A 48 11.46 7.54 -10.07
N PRO A 49 12.59 8.25 -10.26
CA PRO A 49 12.72 9.22 -11.33
C PRO A 49 12.53 8.59 -12.70
N CYS A 50 11.76 9.26 -13.56
CA CYS A 50 11.65 8.90 -14.97
C CYS A 50 12.95 9.27 -15.68
N LEU A 51 13.42 8.40 -16.58
CA LEU A 51 14.65 8.60 -17.34
C LEU A 51 14.35 8.76 -18.84
N ASP A 52 15.15 9.56 -19.54
CA ASP A 52 15.21 9.54 -21.00
C ASP A 52 15.95 8.28 -21.51
N PRO A 53 15.92 7.98 -22.83
CA PRO A 53 16.63 6.82 -23.39
C PRO A 53 18.15 6.81 -23.14
N GLU A 54 18.74 7.98 -22.88
CA GLU A 54 20.15 8.16 -22.52
C GLU A 54 20.41 8.02 -21.01
N GLY A 55 19.38 7.76 -20.20
CA GLY A 55 19.47 7.53 -18.76
C GLY A 55 19.50 8.80 -17.92
N LYS A 56 19.14 9.97 -18.47
CA LYS A 56 19.07 11.24 -17.71
C LYS A 56 17.71 11.42 -17.06
N ILE A 57 17.70 12.00 -15.87
CA ILE A 57 16.48 12.31 -15.13
C ILE A 57 15.63 13.33 -15.90
N LEU A 58 14.35 12.99 -16.09
CA LEU A 58 13.34 13.87 -16.66
C LEU A 58 12.80 14.84 -15.61
N LEU A 59 12.54 16.07 -16.03
CA LEU A 59 11.90 17.10 -15.22
C LEU A 59 10.45 17.28 -15.66
N GLU A 60 9.53 17.33 -14.70
CA GLU A 60 8.14 17.69 -14.93
C GLU A 60 7.95 19.22 -14.98
N GLY A 61 8.86 19.95 -14.33
CA GLY A 61 8.93 21.40 -14.37
C GLY A 61 10.29 21.92 -13.91
N PRO A 62 10.54 23.25 -13.93
CA PRO A 62 11.87 23.84 -13.69
C PRO A 62 12.56 23.46 -12.38
N SER A 63 11.80 22.98 -11.39
CA SER A 63 12.33 22.57 -10.08
C SER A 63 11.66 21.30 -9.56
N ARG A 64 11.14 20.46 -10.46
CA ARG A 64 10.44 19.22 -10.10
C ARG A 64 10.85 18.05 -10.99
N VAL A 65 11.35 16.98 -10.37
CA VAL A 65 11.64 15.71 -11.03
C VAL A 65 10.34 15.02 -11.43
N ALA A 66 10.30 14.49 -12.65
CA ALA A 66 9.23 13.61 -13.08
C ALA A 66 9.42 12.24 -12.44
N GLU A 67 8.40 11.75 -11.74
CA GLU A 67 8.45 10.49 -11.00
C GLU A 67 7.30 9.58 -11.39
N ALA A 68 7.55 8.27 -11.31
CA ALA A 68 6.55 7.22 -11.50
C ALA A 68 6.65 6.19 -10.37
N PRO A 69 5.59 5.41 -10.09
CA PRO A 69 5.66 4.31 -9.13
C PRO A 69 6.82 3.36 -9.42
N ASP A 70 7.45 2.84 -8.38
CA ASP A 70 8.64 1.97 -8.46
C ASP A 70 8.35 0.53 -8.99
N GLY A 71 7.13 0.31 -9.47
CA GLY A 71 6.63 -0.96 -9.99
C GLY A 71 6.04 -1.84 -8.89
N ASN A 72 5.31 -2.89 -9.27
CA ASN A 72 4.67 -3.78 -8.29
C ASN A 72 5.67 -4.49 -7.35
N GLY A 73 6.92 -4.69 -7.78
CA GLY A 73 8.00 -5.19 -6.95
C GLY A 73 8.37 -4.27 -5.78
N GLY A 74 7.97 -2.99 -5.83
CA GLY A 74 8.06 -2.04 -4.71
C GLY A 74 7.21 -2.44 -3.50
N ILE A 75 6.36 -3.47 -3.62
CA ILE A 75 5.57 -4.00 -2.51
C ILE A 75 6.44 -4.42 -1.32
N TYR A 76 7.56 -5.12 -1.53
CA TYR A 76 8.38 -5.62 -0.43
C TYR A 76 8.99 -4.49 0.42
N PRO A 77 9.72 -3.51 -0.15
CA PRO A 77 10.22 -2.39 0.64
C PRO A 77 9.11 -1.50 1.19
N ALA A 78 7.96 -1.38 0.50
CA ALA A 78 6.82 -0.63 1.00
C ALA A 78 6.20 -1.30 2.24
N MET A 79 6.05 -2.62 2.24
CA MET A 79 5.50 -3.37 3.37
C MET A 79 6.37 -3.23 4.62
N ASP A 80 7.69 -3.28 4.47
CA ASP A 80 8.63 -3.08 5.58
C ASP A 80 8.58 -1.64 6.10
N ARG A 81 8.77 -0.66 5.21
CA ARG A 81 8.77 0.78 5.55
C ARG A 81 7.47 1.24 6.20
N CYS A 82 6.32 0.76 5.71
CA CYS A 82 5.00 1.15 6.19
C CYS A 82 4.52 0.30 7.38
N GLY A 83 5.31 -0.66 7.86
CA GLY A 83 4.96 -1.48 9.01
C GLY A 83 3.86 -2.51 8.75
N VAL A 84 3.57 -2.84 7.48
CA VAL A 84 2.57 -3.84 7.09
C VAL A 84 2.97 -5.22 7.61
N LEU A 85 4.26 -5.58 7.53
CA LEU A 85 4.76 -6.86 8.05
C LEU A 85 4.49 -6.99 9.56
N LYS A 86 4.72 -5.92 10.32
CA LYS A 86 4.45 -5.87 11.76
C LYS A 86 2.95 -5.96 12.07
N ASP A 87 2.09 -5.34 11.25
CA ASP A 87 0.64 -5.47 11.39
C ASP A 87 0.17 -6.91 11.12
N MET A 88 0.71 -7.55 10.08
CA MET A 88 0.44 -8.95 9.77
C MET A 88 0.84 -9.89 10.91
N GLU A 89 2.04 -9.73 11.48
CA GLU A 89 2.51 -10.49 12.65
C GLU A 89 1.61 -10.31 13.87
N ARG A 90 1.24 -9.05 14.16
CA ARG A 90 0.35 -8.70 15.27
C ARG A 90 -1.03 -9.35 15.13
N ARG A 91 -1.60 -9.38 13.92
CA ARG A 91 -2.93 -9.96 13.64
C ARG A 91 -2.91 -11.47 13.53
N GLY A 92 -1.82 -12.04 13.02
CA GLY A 92 -1.63 -13.49 12.87
C GLY A 92 -1.32 -14.23 14.17
N GLY A 93 -1.04 -13.49 15.25
CA GLY A 93 -0.81 -14.06 16.57
C GLY A 93 0.49 -14.87 16.64
N GLY A 94 1.65 -14.22 16.45
CA GLY A 94 2.94 -14.56 17.09
C GLY A 94 3.54 -15.98 17.03
N ASP A 95 2.90 -16.99 16.42
CA ASP A 95 3.31 -18.41 16.49
C ASP A 95 3.79 -18.96 15.13
N GLY A 96 4.08 -18.09 14.17
CA GLY A 96 4.78 -18.47 12.93
C GLY A 96 6.29 -18.47 13.12
N PRO A 97 7.05 -19.38 12.48
CA PRO A 97 8.51 -19.34 12.56
C PRO A 97 9.01 -17.99 12.03
N ALA A 98 9.82 -17.30 12.82
CA ALA A 98 10.61 -16.18 12.33
C ALA A 98 11.53 -16.70 11.21
N PHE A 99 11.39 -16.15 10.01
CA PHE A 99 12.27 -16.43 8.88
C PHE A 99 13.61 -15.71 9.04
#